data_AF-A0A3N7A687-F1
#
_entry.id   AF-A0A3N7A687-F1
#
_cell.length_a   1.000
_cell.length_b   1.000
_cell.length_c   1.000
_cell.angle_alpha   90.00
_cell.angle_beta   90.00
_cell.angle_gamma   90.00
#
_symmetry.space_group_name_H-M   'P 1'
#
loop_
_entity.id
_entity.type
_entity.pdbx_description
1 polymer ?
#
loop_
_entity_poly.entity_id
_entity_poly.type
_entity_poly.pdbx_seq_one_letter_code
_entity_poly.pdbx_strand_id
1 'polypeptide(L)'
;MKTTITIYTALCGILLAGCGLKAVAQVKVGSNPTQIVTGARFQVDGDNTTTTPAKLLIDATGNVGIGTAAPTAKLQVSATGTNDPVRIENLQNAATTAGTTAKTLVVDGNGVLKTKNKDNVSAVRATGTITLAQNNTVYFTDVTAAATETFDGLNEFSGHTFTAAQDGLYQVSFTVRFDQTVSAFVGVLGLNLYNVSATPNYTSSYTANIQVPPVLSGPLALSLVSSNLVKLNAGQVIQFCIQDYAAVPNQTANYIINVHRVD
;
A
#
# COMPACT_ATOMS: atom_id res chain seq x y z
N MET A 1 12.88 -14.30 79.45
CA MET A 1 14.34 -14.47 79.28
C MET A 1 14.77 -13.62 78.10
N LYS A 2 15.64 -12.62 78.31
CA LYS A 2 16.20 -11.79 77.25
C LYS A 2 17.39 -12.54 76.65
N THR A 3 17.31 -12.92 75.39
CA THR A 3 18.44 -13.52 74.67
C THR A 3 19.32 -12.40 74.15
N THR A 4 20.44 -12.16 74.83
CA THR A 4 21.48 -11.24 74.36
C THR A 4 22.30 -11.93 73.28
N ILE A 5 22.34 -11.37 72.06
CA ILE A 5 23.24 -11.84 70.99
C ILE A 5 24.51 -11.00 71.05
N THR A 6 25.62 -11.63 71.41
CA THR A 6 26.96 -11.02 71.40
C THR A 6 27.64 -11.33 70.08
N ILE A 7 27.97 -10.28 69.31
CA ILE A 7 28.65 -10.38 68.01
C ILE A 7 30.16 -10.31 68.24
N TYR A 8 30.90 -11.37 67.90
CA TYR A 8 32.36 -11.36 67.89
C TYR A 8 32.87 -11.07 66.47
N THR A 9 33.59 -9.96 66.30
CA THR A 9 34.30 -9.65 65.06
C THR A 9 35.68 -10.30 65.10
N ALA A 10 35.88 -11.37 64.33
CA ALA A 10 37.20 -11.81 63.91
C ALA A 10 37.12 -12.22 62.43
N LEU A 11 38.04 -11.69 61.63
CA LEU A 11 38.21 -11.98 60.22
C LEU A 11 38.27 -13.51 59.99
N CYS A 12 37.20 -14.09 59.46
CA CYS A 12 37.26 -15.24 58.55
C CYS A 12 35.87 -15.45 57.96
N GLY A 13 35.76 -15.44 56.62
CA GLY A 13 34.64 -15.93 55.82
C GLY A 13 33.23 -15.78 56.40
N ILE A 14 32.47 -14.84 55.86
CA ILE A 14 31.01 -14.93 55.89
C ILE A 14 30.61 -16.31 55.29
N LEU A 15 30.30 -17.28 56.16
CA LEU A 15 29.80 -18.59 55.76
C LEU A 15 28.28 -18.48 55.63
N LEU A 16 27.78 -18.25 54.41
CA LEU A 16 26.36 -18.28 54.03
C LEU A 16 25.82 -19.74 53.94
N ALA A 17 26.28 -20.65 54.80
CA ALA A 17 25.78 -22.03 54.83
C ALA A 17 24.44 -22.06 55.60
N GLY A 18 23.36 -21.71 54.89
CA GLY A 18 22.00 -21.71 55.44
C GLY A 18 20.97 -21.03 54.56
N CYS A 19 21.40 -20.16 53.64
CA CYS A 19 20.56 -19.68 52.55
C CYS A 19 20.82 -20.56 51.32
N GLY A 20 19.81 -21.29 50.86
CA GLY A 20 19.91 -22.10 49.64
C GLY A 20 20.10 -21.22 48.40
N LEU A 21 21.31 -20.72 48.17
CA LEU A 21 21.68 -20.07 46.92
C LEU A 21 21.74 -21.16 45.84
N LYS A 22 20.59 -21.38 45.19
CA LYS A 22 20.60 -21.87 43.82
C LYS A 22 21.41 -20.85 43.02
N ALA A 23 22.49 -21.29 42.39
CA ALA A 23 23.18 -20.49 41.38
C ALA A 23 22.23 -20.29 40.20
N VAL A 24 21.37 -19.29 40.30
CA VAL A 24 20.61 -18.78 39.17
C VAL A 24 21.54 -17.77 38.51
N ALA A 25 21.76 -17.89 37.20
CA ALA A 25 22.31 -16.78 36.44
C ALA A 25 21.34 -15.59 36.58
N GLN A 26 21.57 -14.73 37.57
CA GLN A 26 20.69 -13.61 37.86
C GLN A 26 20.99 -12.49 36.87
N VAL A 27 20.00 -12.13 36.04
CA VAL A 27 19.95 -10.78 35.47
C VAL A 27 19.74 -9.83 36.66
N LYS A 28 20.78 -9.06 36.96
CA LYS A 28 20.83 -8.13 38.10
C LYS A 28 20.13 -6.83 37.71
N VAL A 29 19.05 -6.46 38.40
CA VAL A 29 18.44 -5.12 38.28
C VAL A 29 18.73 -4.37 39.59
N GLY A 30 19.75 -3.50 39.55
CA GLY A 30 20.11 -2.62 40.66
C GLY A 30 20.86 -3.27 41.85
N SER A 31 21.41 -2.40 42.70
CA SER A 31 22.18 -2.76 43.91
C SER A 31 21.24 -3.21 45.05
N ASN A 32 20.99 -4.52 45.14
CA ASN A 32 20.14 -5.27 46.10
C ASN A 32 18.62 -5.31 45.84
N PRO A 33 18.09 -6.19 44.97
CA PRO A 33 16.65 -6.35 44.78
C PRO A 33 16.10 -7.42 45.74
N THR A 34 15.77 -7.03 46.97
CA THR A 34 14.92 -7.85 47.85
C THR A 34 13.43 -7.50 47.71
N GLN A 35 13.10 -6.41 46.99
CA GLN A 35 11.78 -6.14 46.44
C GLN A 35 11.90 -5.36 45.11
N ILE A 36 11.10 -5.73 44.11
CA ILE A 36 10.77 -4.86 42.98
C ILE A 36 9.71 -3.88 43.51
N VAL A 37 10.11 -2.64 43.77
CA VAL A 37 9.23 -1.58 44.30
C VAL A 37 8.41 -0.92 43.19
N THR A 38 7.36 -0.21 43.57
CA THR A 38 6.57 0.65 42.67
C THR A 38 7.48 1.62 41.93
N GLY A 39 7.57 1.53 40.60
CA GLY A 39 8.38 2.41 39.75
C GLY A 39 9.70 1.84 39.22
N ALA A 40 10.00 0.56 39.44
CA ALA A 40 11.20 -0.07 38.88
C ALA A 40 11.24 0.01 37.33
N ARG A 41 12.42 0.30 36.77
CA ARG A 41 12.69 0.40 35.31
C ARG A 41 13.91 -0.46 34.96
N PHE A 42 13.97 -0.96 33.74
CA PHE A 42 15.16 -1.60 33.18
C PHE A 42 15.80 -0.63 32.18
N GLN A 43 17.04 -0.22 32.41
CA GLN A 43 17.75 0.76 31.60
C GLN A 43 19.13 0.22 31.21
N VAL A 44 19.52 0.43 29.95
CA VAL A 44 20.86 0.13 29.43
C VAL A 44 21.48 1.45 28.97
N ASP A 45 22.42 1.97 29.76
CA ASP A 45 23.16 3.20 29.45
C ASP A 45 24.60 2.89 29.04
N GLY A 46 25.17 3.73 28.17
CA GLY A 46 26.61 3.69 27.87
C GLY A 46 27.47 4.48 28.88
N ASP A 47 26.84 5.31 29.71
CA ASP A 47 27.44 6.13 30.74
C ASP A 47 26.37 6.42 31.81
N ASN A 48 26.72 6.31 33.09
CA ASN A 48 25.82 6.49 34.23
C ASN A 48 25.59 7.99 34.52
N THR A 49 25.23 8.76 33.49
CA THR A 49 25.00 10.20 33.58
C THR A 49 23.61 10.53 33.05
N THR A 50 22.84 11.31 33.80
CA THR A 50 21.45 11.69 33.50
C THR A 50 21.31 12.60 32.27
N THR A 51 22.41 12.90 31.59
CA THR A 51 22.51 13.85 30.49
C THR A 51 22.47 13.18 29.12
N THR A 52 22.67 11.86 29.04
CA THR A 52 22.56 11.11 27.79
C THR A 52 21.24 10.34 27.74
N PRO A 53 20.47 10.41 26.64
CA PRO A 53 19.26 9.60 26.50
C PRO A 53 19.58 8.11 26.63
N ALA A 54 18.75 7.39 27.37
CA ALA A 54 18.88 5.94 27.54
C ALA A 54 18.98 5.24 26.18
N LYS A 55 19.94 4.32 26.02
CA LYS A 55 20.06 3.56 24.76
C LYS A 55 18.88 2.60 24.60
N LEU A 56 18.50 1.94 25.69
CA LEU A 56 17.28 1.15 25.82
C LEU A 56 16.68 1.40 27.21
N LEU A 57 15.37 1.61 27.24
CA LEU A 57 14.60 1.87 28.45
C LEU A 57 13.30 1.07 28.41
N ILE A 58 12.99 0.35 29.48
CA ILE A 58 11.65 -0.18 29.75
C ILE A 58 11.15 0.54 31.00
N ASP A 59 10.13 1.38 30.84
CA ASP A 59 9.59 2.15 31.97
C ASP A 59 8.61 1.35 32.83
N ALA A 60 8.22 1.92 33.97
CA ALA A 60 7.31 1.29 34.92
C ALA A 60 5.89 1.05 34.37
N THR A 61 5.53 1.67 33.25
CA THR A 61 4.25 1.48 32.55
C THR A 61 4.36 0.45 31.41
N GLY A 62 5.55 -0.12 31.22
CA GLY A 62 5.85 -1.11 30.20
C GLY A 62 6.06 -0.52 28.81
N ASN A 63 6.39 0.78 28.69
CA ASN A 63 6.78 1.37 27.41
C ASN A 63 8.28 1.16 27.18
N VAL A 64 8.63 0.86 25.93
CA VAL A 64 10.02 0.64 25.48
C VAL A 64 10.51 1.88 24.74
N GLY A 65 11.55 2.53 25.25
CA GLY A 65 12.25 3.65 24.61
C GLY A 65 13.61 3.20 24.07
N ILE A 66 13.95 3.58 22.84
CA ILE A 66 15.30 3.49 22.28
C ILE A 66 15.76 4.92 21.97
N GLY A 67 16.83 5.39 22.63
CA GLY A 67 17.30 6.77 22.49
C GLY A 67 16.37 7.84 23.07
N THR A 68 15.43 7.46 23.94
CA THR A 68 14.54 8.38 24.68
C THR A 68 14.38 7.92 26.13
N ALA A 69 14.36 8.86 27.07
CA ALA A 69 14.18 8.59 28.52
C ALA A 69 12.70 8.64 28.96
N ALA A 70 11.81 9.15 28.10
CA ALA A 70 10.39 9.36 28.39
C ALA A 70 9.53 8.93 27.18
N PRO A 71 9.39 7.62 26.92
CA PRO A 71 8.57 7.13 25.84
C PRO A 71 7.08 7.48 26.04
N THR A 72 6.42 8.02 25.03
CA THR A 72 4.98 8.36 25.05
C THR A 72 4.10 7.32 24.36
N ALA A 73 4.71 6.30 23.77
CA ALA A 73 4.04 5.15 23.14
C ALA A 73 4.69 3.84 23.61
N LYS A 74 4.01 2.70 23.37
CA LYS A 74 4.51 1.37 23.79
C LYS A 74 5.90 1.04 23.26
N LEU A 75 6.23 1.53 22.07
CA LEU A 75 7.57 1.56 21.52
C LEU A 75 7.83 2.97 20.95
N GLN A 76 8.88 3.64 21.42
CA GLN A 76 9.36 4.89 20.84
C GLN A 76 10.85 4.78 20.54
N VAL A 77 11.22 5.01 19.28
CA VAL A 77 12.62 5.06 18.83
C VAL A 77 12.94 6.49 18.44
N SER A 78 13.98 7.05 19.07
CA SER A 78 14.47 8.41 18.83
C SER A 78 15.96 8.33 18.51
N ALA A 79 16.35 8.85 17.36
CA ALA A 79 17.74 8.95 16.95
C ALA A 79 18.11 10.42 16.73
N THR A 80 19.27 10.83 17.24
CA THR A 80 19.84 12.16 16.99
C THR A 80 21.01 12.02 16.03
N GLY A 81 20.97 12.71 14.88
CA GLY A 81 22.08 12.76 13.93
C GLY A 81 22.07 11.73 12.80
N THR A 82 21.04 10.89 12.69
CA THR A 82 20.80 10.01 11.53
C THR A 82 19.36 10.17 11.03
N ASN A 83 19.15 10.07 9.70
CA ASN A 83 17.81 10.17 9.10
C ASN A 83 16.99 8.87 9.22
N ASP A 84 17.61 7.78 9.66
CA ASP A 84 17.03 6.44 9.65
C ASP A 84 17.00 5.86 11.09
N PRO A 85 16.01 6.23 11.93
CA PRO A 85 15.95 5.81 13.33
C PRO A 85 15.68 4.31 13.51
N VAL A 86 15.07 3.64 12.52
CA VAL A 86 14.70 2.22 12.59
C VAL A 86 15.08 1.52 11.28
N ARG A 87 15.96 0.51 11.36
CA ARG A 87 16.27 -0.40 10.25
C ARG A 87 15.59 -1.74 10.50
N ILE A 88 14.78 -2.19 9.55
CA ILE A 88 14.14 -3.51 9.56
C ILE A 88 14.61 -4.27 8.33
N GLU A 89 15.36 -5.34 8.57
CA GLU A 89 15.98 -6.14 7.51
C GLU A 89 15.04 -7.25 7.02
N ASN A 90 15.37 -7.82 5.86
CA ASN A 90 14.55 -8.85 5.18
C ASN A 90 13.14 -8.39 4.79
N LEU A 91 12.87 -7.07 4.82
CA LEU A 91 11.66 -6.46 4.25
C LEU A 91 11.77 -6.20 2.74
N GLN A 92 12.99 -6.19 2.20
CA GLN A 92 13.27 -5.79 0.83
C GLN A 92 13.35 -7.02 -0.07
N ASN A 93 12.58 -7.06 -1.15
CA ASN A 93 13.16 -7.54 -2.40
C ASN A 93 13.63 -6.27 -3.10
N ALA A 94 14.94 -6.03 -3.13
CA ALA A 94 15.51 -4.84 -3.75
C ALA A 94 15.04 -4.79 -5.22
N ALA A 95 14.25 -3.78 -5.57
CA ALA A 95 13.92 -3.49 -6.95
C ALA A 95 15.15 -2.90 -7.64
N THR A 96 16.08 -3.77 -8.05
CA THR A 96 17.14 -3.41 -9.01
C THR A 96 16.79 -3.85 -10.42
N THR A 97 15.65 -4.53 -10.62
CA THR A 97 15.17 -4.99 -11.92
C THR A 97 13.69 -4.66 -12.08
N ALA A 98 13.35 -3.97 -13.18
CA ALA A 98 11.97 -3.76 -13.60
C ALA A 98 11.22 -5.10 -13.62
N GLY A 99 10.08 -5.19 -12.93
CA GLY A 99 9.28 -6.42 -12.81
C GLY A 99 9.35 -7.14 -11.47
N THR A 100 10.20 -6.70 -10.53
CA THR A 100 10.18 -7.22 -9.15
C THR A 100 9.16 -6.45 -8.30
N THR A 101 8.27 -7.16 -7.61
CA THR A 101 7.21 -6.59 -6.77
C THR A 101 7.76 -5.68 -5.67
N ALA A 102 7.57 -4.36 -5.82
CA ALA A 102 7.75 -3.42 -4.72
C ALA A 102 6.88 -3.87 -3.54
N LYS A 103 7.49 -4.06 -2.38
CA LYS A 103 6.79 -4.39 -1.14
C LYS A 103 6.57 -3.12 -0.34
N THR A 104 5.34 -2.89 0.09
CA THR A 104 5.02 -1.83 1.06
C THR A 104 5.01 -2.42 2.47
N LEU A 105 5.39 -1.61 3.45
CA LEU A 105 5.27 -1.96 4.86
C LEU A 105 3.84 -1.62 5.32
N VAL A 106 3.15 -2.58 5.90
CA VAL A 106 1.75 -2.42 6.35
C VAL A 106 1.54 -3.03 7.72
N VAL A 107 0.43 -2.67 8.35
CA VAL A 107 -0.07 -3.31 9.57
C VAL A 107 -1.32 -4.10 9.21
N ASP A 108 -1.43 -5.35 9.68
CA ASP A 108 -2.65 -6.16 9.48
C ASP A 108 -3.74 -5.86 10.52
N GLY A 109 -4.92 -6.49 10.38
CA GLY A 109 -6.04 -6.31 11.32
C GLY A 109 -5.76 -6.77 12.75
N ASN A 110 -4.66 -7.49 12.98
CA ASN A 110 -4.21 -7.92 14.31
C ASN A 110 -3.08 -7.03 14.86
N GLY A 111 -2.73 -5.93 14.17
CA GLY A 111 -1.66 -5.02 14.58
C GLY A 111 -0.24 -5.49 14.25
N VAL A 112 -0.08 -6.54 13.43
CA VAL A 112 1.24 -7.07 13.08
C VAL A 112 1.82 -6.32 11.88
N LEU A 113 3.05 -5.82 12.03
CA LEU A 113 3.82 -5.22 10.95
C LEU A 113 4.25 -6.31 9.94
N LYS A 114 3.88 -6.14 8.68
CA LYS A 114 4.13 -7.10 7.59
C LYS A 114 4.54 -6.38 6.32
N THR A 115 5.13 -7.12 5.38
CA THR A 115 5.26 -6.65 4.00
C THR A 115 4.01 -7.05 3.22
N LYS A 116 3.45 -6.14 2.42
CA LYS A 116 2.46 -6.46 1.40
C LYS A 116 3.08 -6.27 0.02
N ASN A 117 2.95 -7.30 -0.80
CA ASN A 117 3.27 -7.24 -2.21
C ASN A 117 2.22 -6.39 -2.97
N LYS A 118 2.61 -5.84 -4.12
CA LYS A 118 1.70 -5.22 -5.11
C LYS A 118 0.51 -6.12 -5.50
N ASP A 119 0.65 -7.43 -5.31
CA ASP A 119 -0.33 -8.50 -5.60
C ASP A 119 -1.59 -8.44 -4.72
N ASN A 120 -1.81 -7.36 -3.95
CA ASN A 120 -3.06 -7.11 -3.23
C ASN A 120 -3.64 -5.71 -3.52
N VAL A 121 -2.99 -4.94 -4.40
CA VAL A 121 -3.46 -3.60 -4.79
C VAL A 121 -4.30 -3.76 -6.05
N SER A 122 -5.58 -3.46 -5.92
CA SER A 122 -6.50 -3.43 -7.05
C SER A 122 -6.28 -2.15 -7.84
N ALA A 123 -5.38 -2.23 -8.81
CA ALA A 123 -5.08 -1.17 -9.74
C ALA A 123 -4.60 -1.74 -11.07
N VAL A 124 -5.00 -1.07 -12.15
CA VAL A 124 -4.73 -1.43 -13.53
C VAL A 124 -4.30 -0.18 -14.30
N ARG A 125 -3.26 -0.33 -15.13
CA ARG A 125 -2.91 0.61 -16.20
C ARG A 125 -2.65 -0.15 -17.49
N ALA A 126 -3.61 -0.04 -18.41
CA ALA A 126 -3.55 -0.65 -19.73
C ALA A 126 -3.51 0.42 -20.83
N THR A 127 -2.77 0.16 -21.89
CA THR A 127 -2.63 1.08 -23.04
C THR A 127 -2.68 0.29 -24.35
N GLY A 128 -3.14 0.90 -25.43
CA GLY A 128 -3.12 0.25 -26.73
C GLY A 128 -3.58 1.15 -27.86
N THR A 129 -3.74 0.54 -29.03
CA THR A 129 -4.29 1.16 -30.24
C THR A 129 -5.59 0.48 -30.64
N ILE A 130 -6.50 1.26 -31.23
CA ILE A 130 -7.77 0.77 -31.77
C ILE A 130 -7.93 1.36 -33.18
N THR A 131 -8.36 0.52 -34.11
CA THR A 131 -8.70 0.91 -35.48
C THR A 131 -10.21 0.96 -35.62
N LEU A 132 -10.73 2.17 -35.85
CA LEU A 132 -12.14 2.46 -36.07
C LEU A 132 -12.42 2.30 -37.58
N ALA A 133 -12.73 1.08 -37.99
CA ALA A 133 -12.81 0.70 -39.42
C ALA A 133 -14.08 1.20 -40.13
N GLN A 134 -15.19 1.35 -39.42
CA GLN A 134 -16.52 1.62 -39.94
C GLN A 134 -17.22 2.69 -39.10
N ASN A 135 -18.11 3.44 -39.75
CA ASN A 135 -18.96 4.42 -39.09
C ASN A 135 -20.03 3.74 -38.22
N ASN A 136 -20.44 4.41 -37.14
CA ASN A 136 -21.54 4.03 -36.27
C ASN A 136 -21.41 2.60 -35.71
N THR A 137 -20.18 2.20 -35.40
CA THR A 137 -19.85 0.86 -34.88
C THR A 137 -19.17 0.99 -33.53
N VAL A 138 -19.55 0.13 -32.58
CA VAL A 138 -18.90 0.02 -31.27
C VAL A 138 -17.67 -0.87 -31.39
N TYR A 139 -16.53 -0.36 -30.96
CA TYR A 139 -15.24 -1.04 -30.94
C TYR A 139 -14.79 -1.26 -29.50
N PHE A 140 -14.51 -2.51 -29.14
CA PHE A 140 -13.85 -2.84 -27.90
C PHE A 140 -12.34 -2.59 -28.01
N THR A 141 -11.70 -2.33 -26.88
CA THR A 141 -10.29 -1.88 -26.86
C THR A 141 -9.28 -2.93 -27.30
N ASP A 142 -9.71 -4.18 -27.46
CA ASP A 142 -8.91 -5.33 -27.91
C ASP A 142 -9.15 -5.71 -29.38
N VAL A 143 -10.05 -5.01 -30.09
CA VAL A 143 -10.44 -5.36 -31.46
C VAL A 143 -9.27 -5.35 -32.45
N THR A 144 -8.28 -4.48 -32.23
CA THR A 144 -7.11 -4.33 -33.10
C THR A 144 -5.94 -5.18 -32.60
N ALA A 145 -5.67 -5.12 -31.31
CA ALA A 145 -4.66 -5.89 -30.62
C ALA A 145 -4.97 -5.92 -29.12
N ALA A 146 -4.46 -6.92 -28.42
CA ALA A 146 -4.54 -6.96 -26.96
C ALA A 146 -3.87 -5.71 -26.34
N ALA A 147 -4.45 -5.21 -25.26
CA ALA A 147 -3.88 -4.08 -24.53
C ALA A 147 -2.51 -4.46 -23.93
N THR A 148 -1.59 -3.51 -23.90
CA THR A 148 -0.36 -3.61 -23.14
C THR A 148 -0.63 -3.17 -21.70
N GLU A 149 -0.56 -4.12 -20.76
CA GLU A 149 -0.67 -3.86 -19.32
C GLU A 149 0.68 -3.44 -18.74
N THR A 150 0.81 -2.17 -18.37
CA THR A 150 2.01 -1.66 -17.69
C THR A 150 1.94 -1.87 -16.18
N PHE A 151 0.73 -2.08 -15.66
CA PHE A 151 0.48 -2.45 -14.27
C PHE A 151 -0.85 -3.20 -14.21
N ASP A 152 -0.85 -4.41 -13.66
CA ASP A 152 -2.05 -5.13 -13.23
C ASP A 152 -1.60 -6.15 -12.17
N GLY A 153 -1.74 -5.78 -10.89
CA GLY A 153 -1.22 -6.60 -9.79
C GLY A 153 -2.09 -7.82 -9.49
N LEU A 154 -3.39 -7.73 -9.79
CA LEU A 154 -4.41 -8.71 -9.44
C LEU A 154 -4.93 -9.46 -10.68
N ASN A 155 -4.40 -9.18 -11.86
CA ASN A 155 -4.86 -9.71 -13.15
C ASN A 155 -6.36 -9.43 -13.35
N GLU A 156 -6.77 -8.21 -13.01
CA GLU A 156 -8.16 -7.74 -13.09
C GLU A 156 -8.53 -7.26 -14.48
N PHE A 157 -7.54 -6.94 -15.32
CA PHE A 157 -7.74 -6.55 -16.70
C PHE A 157 -7.54 -7.74 -17.64
N SER A 158 -8.42 -7.85 -18.63
CA SER A 158 -8.26 -8.82 -19.71
C SER A 158 -9.00 -8.35 -20.95
N GLY A 159 -8.28 -8.26 -22.07
CA GLY A 159 -8.80 -7.80 -23.35
C GLY A 159 -9.32 -6.36 -23.27
N HIS A 160 -10.64 -6.22 -23.10
CA HIS A 160 -11.35 -4.95 -23.01
C HIS A 160 -12.18 -4.81 -21.73
N THR A 161 -11.88 -5.62 -20.72
CA THR A 161 -12.64 -5.72 -19.49
C THR A 161 -11.77 -5.53 -18.26
N PHE A 162 -12.31 -4.86 -17.25
CA PHE A 162 -11.81 -4.86 -15.89
C PHE A 162 -12.82 -5.61 -15.01
N THR A 163 -12.37 -6.62 -14.25
CA THR A 163 -13.18 -7.39 -13.30
C THR A 163 -12.72 -7.04 -11.90
N ALA A 164 -13.59 -6.46 -11.07
CA ALA A 164 -13.22 -6.08 -9.71
C ALA A 164 -12.89 -7.33 -8.87
N ALA A 165 -11.67 -7.45 -8.35
CA ALA A 165 -11.31 -8.58 -7.49
C ALA A 165 -11.99 -8.52 -6.11
N GLN A 166 -12.44 -7.33 -5.68
CA GLN A 166 -12.97 -7.09 -4.34
C GLN A 166 -14.11 -6.06 -4.38
N ASP A 167 -14.98 -6.07 -3.37
CA ASP A 167 -15.95 -5.00 -3.15
C ASP A 167 -15.21 -3.70 -2.81
N GLY A 168 -15.56 -2.59 -3.44
CA GLY A 168 -14.92 -1.30 -3.14
C GLY A 168 -15.43 -0.13 -3.97
N LEU A 169 -14.84 1.03 -3.73
CA LEU A 169 -14.99 2.21 -4.56
C LEU A 169 -13.81 2.30 -5.50
N TYR A 170 -14.08 2.51 -6.79
CA TYR A 170 -13.10 2.51 -7.85
C TYR A 170 -13.09 3.83 -8.60
N GLN A 171 -11.92 4.41 -8.79
CA GLN A 171 -11.71 5.49 -9.74
C GLN A 171 -11.33 4.89 -11.10
N VAL A 172 -12.19 5.13 -12.08
CA VAL A 172 -12.12 4.56 -13.43
C VAL A 172 -11.91 5.70 -14.42
N SER A 173 -10.77 5.71 -15.09
CA SER A 173 -10.42 6.71 -16.09
C SER A 173 -10.09 6.05 -17.41
N PHE A 174 -10.77 6.46 -18.48
CA PHE A 174 -10.54 6.01 -19.83
C PHE A 174 -10.29 7.21 -20.73
N THR A 175 -9.15 7.21 -21.40
CA THR A 175 -8.72 8.29 -22.29
C THR A 175 -8.44 7.73 -23.66
N VAL A 176 -8.95 8.38 -24.70
CA VAL A 176 -8.72 8.04 -26.09
C VAL A 176 -8.22 9.28 -26.82
N ARG A 177 -7.17 9.12 -27.63
CA ARG A 177 -6.60 10.17 -28.46
C ARG A 177 -6.59 9.75 -29.92
N PHE A 178 -7.05 10.62 -30.79
CA PHE A 178 -7.12 10.38 -32.23
C PHE A 178 -7.02 11.70 -32.99
N ASP A 179 -6.58 11.62 -34.25
CA ASP A 179 -6.49 12.77 -35.14
C ASP A 179 -7.71 12.81 -36.06
N GLN A 180 -8.49 13.88 -35.96
CA GLN A 180 -9.62 14.15 -36.85
C GLN A 180 -9.18 14.80 -38.14
N THR A 181 -9.54 14.20 -39.26
CA THR A 181 -9.16 14.68 -40.61
C THR A 181 -10.34 15.14 -41.44
N VAL A 182 -11.58 14.95 -40.95
CA VAL A 182 -12.82 15.37 -41.59
C VAL A 182 -13.73 16.13 -40.62
N SER A 183 -14.55 17.03 -41.16
CA SER A 183 -15.45 17.88 -40.38
C SER A 183 -16.76 17.14 -40.06
N ALA A 184 -16.68 16.14 -39.20
CA ALA A 184 -17.81 15.34 -38.79
C ALA A 184 -17.73 14.98 -37.30
N PHE A 185 -18.87 14.63 -36.69
CA PHE A 185 -18.96 14.26 -35.27
C PHE A 185 -18.07 13.05 -35.00
N VAL A 186 -17.16 13.08 -34.02
CA VAL A 186 -16.39 11.88 -33.67
C VAL A 186 -16.35 11.61 -32.18
N GLY A 187 -16.72 10.36 -31.87
CA GLY A 187 -16.29 9.66 -30.67
C GLY A 187 -17.27 9.80 -29.52
N VAL A 188 -18.02 8.74 -29.27
CA VAL A 188 -18.62 8.46 -27.97
C VAL A 188 -17.73 7.43 -27.29
N LEU A 189 -17.14 7.83 -26.17
CA LEU A 189 -16.45 6.94 -25.26
C LEU A 189 -17.48 6.29 -24.36
N GLY A 190 -17.50 4.96 -24.30
CA GLY A 190 -18.40 4.20 -23.46
C GLY A 190 -17.65 3.42 -22.38
N LEU A 191 -18.13 3.54 -21.15
CA LEU A 191 -17.87 2.60 -20.07
C LEU A 191 -19.18 1.89 -19.75
N ASN A 192 -19.22 0.57 -19.99
CA ASN A 192 -20.42 -0.22 -19.76
C ASN A 192 -20.19 -1.16 -18.57
N LEU A 193 -21.06 -1.09 -17.58
CA LEU A 193 -20.99 -1.92 -16.38
C LEU A 193 -21.99 -3.05 -16.50
N TYR A 194 -21.58 -4.26 -16.12
CA TYR A 194 -22.47 -5.42 -16.04
C TYR A 194 -21.99 -6.42 -14.99
N ASN A 195 -22.90 -7.32 -14.60
CA ASN A 195 -22.58 -8.44 -13.72
C ASN A 195 -22.08 -9.62 -14.58
N VAL A 196 -21.05 -10.33 -14.12
CA VAL A 196 -20.44 -11.48 -14.85
C VAL A 196 -21.42 -12.58 -15.20
N SER A 197 -22.51 -12.70 -14.43
CA SER A 197 -23.56 -13.69 -14.62
C SER A 197 -24.67 -13.26 -15.58
N ALA A 198 -24.64 -12.04 -16.12
CA ALA A 198 -25.68 -11.48 -16.97
C ALA A 198 -25.10 -10.80 -18.22
N THR A 199 -24.68 -11.60 -19.20
CA THR A 199 -24.57 -11.09 -20.58
C THR A 199 -25.97 -11.11 -21.23
N PRO A 200 -26.44 -10.02 -21.92
CA PRO A 200 -25.79 -8.75 -22.23
C PRO A 200 -26.55 -7.52 -21.68
N ASN A 201 -27.09 -7.57 -20.45
CA ASN A 201 -27.84 -6.45 -19.88
C ASN A 201 -26.91 -5.54 -19.07
N TYR A 202 -26.49 -4.40 -19.65
CA TYR A 202 -25.74 -3.38 -18.94
C TYR A 202 -26.55 -2.83 -17.77
N THR A 203 -25.97 -2.82 -16.57
CA THR A 203 -26.60 -2.27 -15.37
C THR A 203 -26.43 -0.76 -15.28
N SER A 204 -25.35 -0.22 -15.85
CA SER A 204 -25.08 1.22 -15.98
C SER A 204 -24.16 1.49 -17.17
N SER A 205 -24.29 2.67 -17.78
CA SER A 205 -23.37 3.15 -18.82
C SER A 205 -22.93 4.58 -18.49
N TYR A 206 -21.63 4.84 -18.60
CA TYR A 206 -21.05 6.18 -18.47
C TYR A 206 -20.41 6.56 -19.80
N THR A 207 -20.80 7.71 -20.33
CA THR A 207 -20.33 8.14 -21.65
C THR A 207 -19.70 9.52 -21.61
N ALA A 208 -18.60 9.70 -22.31
CA ALA A 208 -18.08 11.01 -22.67
C ALA A 208 -18.19 11.16 -24.20
N ASN A 209 -18.52 12.36 -24.68
CA ASN A 209 -18.52 12.67 -26.10
C ASN A 209 -17.71 13.95 -26.34
N ILE A 210 -17.20 14.10 -27.56
CA ILE A 210 -16.55 15.34 -28.00
C ILE A 210 -17.16 15.76 -29.33
N GLN A 211 -17.44 17.07 -29.44
CA GLN A 211 -17.89 17.66 -30.68
C GLN A 211 -16.69 18.23 -31.44
N VAL A 212 -16.64 17.99 -32.74
CA VAL A 212 -15.61 18.52 -33.64
C VAL A 212 -16.14 19.82 -34.28
N PRO A 213 -15.30 20.82 -34.54
CA PRO A 213 -15.72 22.02 -35.26
C PRO A 213 -16.38 21.69 -36.63
N PRO A 214 -17.35 22.50 -37.09
CA PRO A 214 -18.10 22.25 -38.33
C PRO A 214 -17.25 22.26 -39.61
N VAL A 215 -16.05 22.85 -39.56
CA VAL A 215 -15.08 22.88 -40.66
C VAL A 215 -13.68 22.71 -40.08
N LEU A 216 -12.89 21.81 -40.66
CA LEU A 216 -11.49 21.59 -40.35
C LEU A 216 -10.61 22.02 -41.52
N SER A 217 -9.55 22.77 -41.23
CA SER A 217 -8.53 23.17 -42.21
C SER A 217 -7.28 22.27 -42.20
N GLY A 218 -7.37 21.11 -41.54
CA GLY A 218 -6.28 20.15 -41.38
C GLY A 218 -6.55 19.16 -40.24
N PRO A 219 -5.62 18.22 -39.97
CA PRO A 219 -5.75 17.29 -38.86
C PRO A 219 -5.87 18.00 -37.51
N LEU A 220 -6.84 17.58 -36.70
CA LEU A 220 -7.08 18.08 -35.35
C LEU A 220 -6.92 16.94 -34.35
N ALA A 221 -5.88 17.01 -33.51
CA ALA A 221 -5.69 16.07 -32.43
C ALA A 221 -6.75 16.27 -31.34
N LEU A 222 -7.55 15.24 -31.09
CA LEU A 222 -8.58 15.24 -30.06
C LEU A 222 -8.26 14.25 -28.95
N SER A 223 -8.73 14.58 -27.75
CA SER A 223 -8.62 13.74 -26.57
C SER A 223 -9.99 13.64 -25.92
N LEU A 224 -10.52 12.43 -25.84
CA LEU A 224 -11.76 12.12 -25.17
C LEU A 224 -11.45 11.43 -23.84
N VAL A 225 -12.07 11.90 -22.76
CA VAL A 225 -11.78 11.41 -21.40
C VAL A 225 -13.09 11.15 -20.65
N SER A 226 -13.21 9.96 -20.09
CA SER A 226 -14.23 9.61 -19.10
C SER A 226 -13.53 9.30 -17.78
N SER A 227 -14.00 9.87 -16.68
CA SER A 227 -13.40 9.73 -15.35
C SER A 227 -14.52 9.68 -14.31
N ASN A 228 -14.72 8.53 -13.68
CA ASN A 228 -15.86 8.29 -12.80
C ASN A 228 -15.42 7.56 -11.53
N LEU A 229 -16.09 7.88 -10.42
CA LEU A 229 -16.08 7.05 -9.21
C LEU A 229 -17.22 6.05 -9.29
N VAL A 230 -16.88 4.76 -9.24
CA VAL A 230 -17.79 3.65 -9.45
C VAL A 230 -17.70 2.72 -8.25
N LYS A 231 -18.84 2.43 -7.62
CA LYS A 231 -18.90 1.36 -6.60
C LYS A 231 -19.06 0.02 -7.31
N LEU A 232 -18.13 -0.91 -7.05
CA LEU A 232 -18.15 -2.26 -7.61
C LEU A 232 -18.20 -3.28 -6.48
N ASN A 233 -18.87 -4.39 -6.74
CA ASN A 233 -18.80 -5.62 -5.95
C ASN A 233 -17.80 -6.56 -6.62
N ALA A 234 -17.19 -7.44 -5.84
CA ALA A 234 -16.28 -8.47 -6.33
C ALA A 234 -16.95 -9.26 -7.46
N GLY A 235 -16.22 -9.42 -8.55
CA GLY A 235 -16.69 -10.00 -9.80
C GLY A 235 -17.28 -8.99 -10.77
N GLN A 236 -17.85 -7.86 -10.37
CA GLN A 236 -18.48 -6.95 -11.35
C GLN A 236 -17.48 -6.45 -12.41
N VAL A 237 -17.97 -6.29 -13.64
CA VAL A 237 -17.13 -6.02 -14.81
C VAL A 237 -17.43 -4.64 -15.38
N ILE A 238 -16.36 -3.93 -15.75
CA ILE A 238 -16.40 -2.74 -16.60
C ILE A 238 -15.85 -3.11 -17.97
N GLN A 239 -16.63 -2.83 -19.01
CA GLN A 239 -16.22 -2.90 -20.41
C GLN A 239 -15.80 -1.53 -20.93
N PHE A 240 -14.70 -1.49 -21.66
CA PHE A 240 -14.18 -0.30 -22.31
C PHE A 240 -14.43 -0.37 -23.81
N CYS A 241 -15.19 0.60 -24.34
CA CYS A 241 -15.50 0.66 -25.76
C CYS A 241 -15.53 2.09 -26.29
N ILE A 242 -15.40 2.20 -27.60
CA ILE A 242 -15.45 3.46 -28.33
C ILE A 242 -16.44 3.28 -29.48
N GLN A 243 -17.29 4.26 -29.71
CA GLN A 243 -18.11 4.33 -30.90
C GLN A 243 -17.73 5.58 -31.69
N ASP A 244 -17.43 5.41 -32.98
CA ASP A 244 -17.25 6.53 -33.90
C ASP A 244 -18.59 6.84 -34.60
N TYR A 245 -18.89 8.12 -34.79
CA TYR A 245 -20.10 8.66 -35.39
C TYR A 245 -19.81 9.59 -36.57
N ALA A 246 -18.69 9.44 -37.28
CA ALA A 246 -18.52 9.82 -38.70
C ALA A 246 -17.04 9.66 -39.12
N ALA A 247 -16.53 8.43 -38.99
CA ALA A 247 -15.13 8.13 -39.24
C ALA A 247 -14.73 8.33 -40.72
N VAL A 248 -13.50 8.83 -40.94
CA VAL A 248 -12.68 8.32 -42.03
C VAL A 248 -12.44 6.84 -41.75
N PRO A 249 -12.76 5.91 -42.68
CA PRO A 249 -12.54 4.49 -42.44
C PRO A 249 -11.10 4.21 -42.02
N ASN A 250 -10.94 3.31 -41.05
CA ASN A 250 -9.65 2.86 -40.52
C ASN A 250 -8.86 3.95 -39.75
N GLN A 251 -9.56 4.85 -39.06
CA GLN A 251 -8.92 5.78 -38.15
C GLN A 251 -8.25 5.02 -37.00
N THR A 252 -6.99 5.35 -36.70
CA THR A 252 -6.29 4.80 -35.55
C THR A 252 -6.40 5.75 -34.36
N ALA A 253 -6.78 5.21 -33.20
CA ALA A 253 -6.82 5.90 -31.94
C ALA A 253 -5.90 5.20 -30.92
N ASN A 254 -5.24 5.98 -30.07
CA ASN A 254 -4.50 5.47 -28.92
C ASN A 254 -5.38 5.58 -27.68
N TYR A 255 -5.28 4.61 -26.77
CA TYR A 255 -6.02 4.66 -25.53
C TYR A 255 -5.18 4.38 -24.29
N ILE A 256 -5.67 4.88 -23.16
CA ILE A 256 -5.15 4.64 -21.81
C ILE A 256 -6.33 4.35 -20.90
N ILE A 257 -6.28 3.22 -20.20
CA ILE A 257 -7.21 2.83 -19.15
C ILE A 257 -6.45 2.85 -17.83
N ASN A 258 -7.03 3.52 -16.82
CA ASN A 258 -6.57 3.44 -15.45
C ASN A 258 -7.77 3.08 -14.57
N VAL A 259 -7.63 2.03 -13.78
CA VAL A 259 -8.61 1.67 -12.74
C VAL A 259 -7.85 1.53 -11.45
N HIS A 260 -8.34 2.11 -10.37
CA HIS A 260 -7.77 1.88 -9.04
C HIS A 260 -8.87 1.90 -7.99
N ARG A 261 -8.78 0.96 -7.06
CA ARG A 261 -9.57 1.00 -5.84
C ARG A 261 -9.05 2.13 -4.95
N VAL A 262 -9.97 2.93 -4.39
CA VAL A 262 -9.64 4.16 -3.63
C VAL A 262 -10.00 4.09 -2.15
N ASP A 263 -10.59 2.99 -1.69
CA ASP A 263 -10.99 2.75 -0.29
C ASP A 263 -10.14 1.67 0.41
#